data_AF-A0A2N2KPU3-F1
#
_entry.id   AF-A0A2N2KPU3-F1
#
_cell.length_a   1.000
_cell.length_b   1.000
_cell.length_c   1.000
_cell.angle_alpha   90.00
_cell.angle_beta   90.00
_cell.angle_gamma   90.00
#
_symmetry.space_group_name_H-M   'P 1'
#
loop_
_entity.id
_entity.type
_entity.pdbx_description
1 polymer ?
#
loop_
_entity_poly.entity_id
_entity_poly.type
_entity_poly.pdbx_seq_one_letter_code
_entity_poly.pdbx_strand_id
1 'polypeptide(L)'
;MKTYLKSLALLIVAAFVLTSVPAHAVSVDFLYQVPGDGSGKTSLYVDSNNVANNSLGIFIETFDGVAPAGNGTYPLFNGGSVTVESGGWFTSLNEATDLYVSGNFGIRTGTTSYAATPAGDTTNFAFAPGNGGPLPTTVRVEYGNDPNFIGYRINYLGLYYGSIDNYNNIAFYSGDNLFIGDGILSDGVITGAEILASQGGTSGNQFQPGSNVYVNLYFDPSEVFTAFELRTTGVAFEVDNIVIAVSPVPEPASMLLLGLGLLGLAGIRRKLK
;
A
#
# COMPACT_ATOMS: atom_id res chain seq x y z
N MET A 1 20.24 -5.16 73.21
CA MET A 1 21.34 -4.81 72.29
C MET A 1 21.01 -5.46 70.94
N LYS A 2 20.40 -4.79 69.96
CA LYS A 2 21.08 -4.04 68.85
C LYS A 2 22.38 -4.76 68.45
N THR A 3 22.50 -5.37 67.27
CA THR A 3 22.67 -4.63 66.00
C THR A 3 22.20 -5.38 64.74
N TYR A 4 21.80 -4.57 63.76
CA TYR A 4 21.36 -4.87 62.40
C TYR A 4 22.51 -5.30 61.46
N LEU A 5 22.18 -6.04 60.40
CA LEU A 5 22.58 -5.84 58.98
C LEU A 5 22.06 -7.07 58.20
N LYS A 6 20.90 -7.06 57.51
CA LYS A 6 20.64 -6.49 56.18
C LYS A 6 21.80 -6.58 55.20
N SER A 7 21.74 -7.55 54.29
CA SER A 7 22.24 -7.50 52.91
C SER A 7 21.92 -8.85 52.25
N LEU A 8 21.53 -8.97 51.00
CA LEU A 8 20.91 -8.11 50.01
C LEU A 8 20.39 -9.11 48.98
N ALA A 9 19.14 -8.98 48.57
CA ALA A 9 18.52 -9.84 47.56
C ALA A 9 19.37 -9.86 46.28
N LEU A 10 19.83 -11.05 45.90
CA LEU A 10 20.44 -11.28 44.60
C LEU A 10 19.30 -11.42 43.57
N LEU A 11 18.71 -10.29 43.18
CA LEU A 11 17.82 -10.22 42.03
C LEU A 11 18.71 -10.15 40.78
N ILE A 12 18.92 -11.30 40.14
CA ILE A 12 19.59 -11.36 38.83
C ILE A 12 18.63 -10.73 37.82
N VAL A 13 18.86 -9.46 37.50
CA VAL A 13 18.29 -8.83 36.30
C VAL A 13 19.10 -9.35 35.12
N ALA A 14 18.59 -10.37 34.44
CA ALA A 14 19.10 -10.79 33.14
C ALA A 14 18.72 -9.70 32.13
N ALA A 15 19.63 -8.76 31.89
CA ALA A 15 19.53 -7.84 30.76
C ALA A 15 19.82 -8.62 29.48
N PHE A 16 18.76 -9.12 28.82
CA PHE A 16 18.83 -9.57 27.45
C PHE A 16 19.12 -8.34 26.59
N VAL A 17 20.37 -8.14 26.21
CA VAL A 17 20.72 -7.23 25.10
C VAL A 17 20.34 -7.96 23.83
N LEU A 18 19.08 -7.83 23.43
CA LEU A 18 18.66 -8.10 22.06
C LEU A 18 19.32 -7.02 21.19
N THR A 19 20.37 -7.39 20.46
CA THR A 19 20.86 -6.56 19.37
C THR A 19 19.75 -6.52 18.33
N SER A 20 18.99 -5.43 18.31
CA SER A 20 18.05 -5.15 17.23
C SER A 20 18.87 -4.96 15.96
N VAL A 21 18.78 -5.91 15.04
CA VAL A 21 19.07 -5.62 13.63
C VAL A 21 18.15 -4.45 13.26
N PRO A 22 18.61 -3.40 12.55
CA PRO A 22 17.69 -2.40 12.05
C PRO A 22 16.66 -3.12 11.19
N ALA A 23 15.42 -3.21 11.67
CA ALA A 23 14.31 -3.68 10.88
C ALA A 23 14.09 -2.58 9.84
N HIS A 24 14.21 -2.92 8.57
CA HIS A 24 13.85 -1.99 7.51
C HIS A 24 12.37 -1.69 7.61
N ALA A 25 12.06 -0.41 7.60
CA ALA A 25 10.72 0.18 7.54
C ALA A 25 9.86 -0.53 6.48
N VAL A 26 10.42 -0.61 5.28
CA VAL A 26 9.78 -1.21 4.12
C VAL A 26 10.77 -2.14 3.43
N SER A 27 10.33 -3.36 3.14
CA SER A 27 11.04 -4.27 2.24
C SER A 27 10.34 -4.34 0.89
N VAL A 28 11.14 -4.45 -0.17
CA VAL A 28 10.67 -4.48 -1.55
C VAL A 28 11.09 -5.78 -2.20
N ASP A 29 10.16 -6.44 -2.88
CA ASP A 29 10.48 -7.52 -3.81
C ASP A 29 9.65 -7.40 -5.10
N PHE A 30 9.97 -8.27 -6.06
CA PHE A 30 9.37 -8.26 -7.40
C PHE A 30 8.79 -9.62 -7.79
N LEU A 31 8.43 -10.43 -6.80
CA LEU A 31 7.80 -11.72 -7.02
C LEU A 31 6.37 -11.54 -7.52
N TYR A 32 5.96 -12.37 -8.46
CA TYR A 32 4.62 -12.30 -9.04
C TYR A 32 4.15 -13.69 -9.47
N GLN A 33 2.84 -13.79 -9.68
CA GLN A 33 2.23 -14.83 -10.50
C GLN A 33 1.53 -14.21 -11.72
N VAL A 34 1.24 -15.04 -12.70
CA VAL A 34 0.47 -14.66 -13.88
C VAL A 34 -1.00 -15.07 -13.64
N PRO A 35 -1.93 -14.12 -13.52
CA PRO A 35 -3.35 -14.44 -13.38
C PRO A 35 -3.91 -15.00 -14.69
N GLY A 36 -4.97 -15.80 -14.59
CA GLY A 36 -5.62 -16.44 -15.74
C GLY A 36 -6.54 -15.52 -16.56
N ASP A 37 -6.79 -14.30 -16.08
CA ASP A 37 -7.66 -13.30 -16.71
C ASP A 37 -6.96 -12.50 -17.84
N GLY A 38 -5.63 -12.54 -17.90
CA GLY A 38 -4.84 -11.83 -18.90
C GLY A 38 -4.37 -10.43 -18.48
N SER A 39 -4.50 -10.04 -17.21
CA SER A 39 -4.00 -8.77 -16.63
C SER A 39 -2.47 -8.74 -16.39
N GLY A 40 -1.74 -9.72 -16.95
CA GLY A 40 -0.28 -9.76 -16.93
C GLY A 40 0.32 -10.31 -15.63
N LYS A 41 0.50 -9.47 -14.60
CA LYS A 41 1.19 -9.85 -13.35
C LYS A 41 0.38 -9.45 -12.13
N THR A 42 0.30 -10.32 -11.13
CA THR A 42 -0.38 -10.05 -9.86
C THR A 42 0.38 -10.62 -8.66
N SER A 43 -0.07 -10.24 -7.46
CA SER A 43 0.53 -10.66 -6.18
C SER A 43 0.39 -12.16 -5.95
N LEU A 44 1.35 -12.77 -5.26
CA LEU A 44 1.22 -14.13 -4.72
C LEU A 44 0.17 -14.27 -3.59
N TYR A 45 -0.38 -13.16 -3.10
CA TYR A 45 -1.42 -13.13 -2.07
C TYR A 45 -2.85 -13.26 -2.61
N VAL A 46 -3.07 -13.03 -3.90
CA VAL A 46 -4.35 -13.33 -4.56
C VAL A 46 -4.32 -14.71 -5.19
N ASP A 47 -5.48 -15.27 -5.53
CA ASP A 47 -5.51 -16.53 -6.25
C ASP A 47 -5.18 -16.34 -7.75
N SER A 48 -5.05 -17.43 -8.49
CA SER A 48 -4.76 -17.39 -9.93
C SER A 48 -5.92 -16.84 -10.76
N ASN A 49 -7.09 -16.60 -10.17
CA ASN A 49 -8.22 -15.95 -10.82
C ASN A 49 -8.21 -14.43 -10.59
N ASN A 50 -7.21 -13.91 -9.89
CA ASN A 50 -7.06 -12.49 -9.57
C ASN A 50 -8.22 -11.94 -8.72
N VAL A 51 -8.75 -12.77 -7.82
CA VAL A 51 -9.92 -12.42 -6.99
C VAL A 51 -9.50 -12.05 -5.57
N ALA A 52 -10.16 -11.03 -5.00
CA ALA A 52 -9.98 -10.62 -3.61
C ALA A 52 -10.30 -11.75 -2.61
N ASN A 53 -9.64 -11.74 -1.46
CA ASN A 53 -10.01 -12.59 -0.33
C ASN A 53 -10.17 -11.75 0.94
N ASN A 54 -11.33 -11.10 1.04
CA ASN A 54 -11.65 -10.18 2.14
C ASN A 54 -11.64 -10.88 3.51
N SER A 55 -11.86 -12.20 3.57
CA SER A 55 -11.79 -12.96 4.82
C SER A 55 -10.37 -13.04 5.38
N LEU A 56 -9.36 -12.83 4.53
CA LEU A 56 -7.94 -12.75 4.91
C LEU A 56 -7.43 -11.30 4.96
N GLY A 57 -8.30 -10.30 4.79
CA GLY A 57 -7.91 -8.89 4.71
C GLY A 57 -7.14 -8.54 3.45
N ILE A 58 -7.34 -9.27 2.34
CA ILE A 58 -6.68 -9.05 1.06
C ILE A 58 -7.69 -8.49 0.06
N PHE A 59 -7.35 -7.36 -0.55
CA PHE A 59 -8.18 -6.67 -1.54
C PHE A 59 -7.39 -6.43 -2.82
N ILE A 60 -8.09 -6.34 -3.96
CA ILE A 60 -7.47 -6.14 -5.27
C ILE A 60 -8.27 -5.16 -6.13
N GLU A 61 -7.59 -4.38 -6.97
CA GLU A 61 -8.17 -3.58 -8.03
C GLU A 61 -7.48 -3.92 -9.37
N THR A 62 -8.29 -4.26 -10.39
CA THR A 62 -7.83 -4.72 -11.72
C THR A 62 -8.36 -3.85 -12.88
N PHE A 63 -9.13 -2.81 -12.57
CA PHE A 63 -9.73 -1.86 -13.52
C PHE A 63 -10.61 -2.46 -14.64
N ASP A 64 -10.98 -3.74 -14.49
CA ASP A 64 -11.79 -4.55 -15.39
C ASP A 64 -13.29 -4.59 -15.05
N GLY A 65 -13.71 -3.77 -14.09
CA GLY A 65 -15.11 -3.51 -13.83
C GLY A 65 -15.83 -2.91 -15.04
N VAL A 66 -17.16 -2.87 -14.97
CA VAL A 66 -17.97 -2.30 -16.05
C VAL A 66 -18.34 -0.86 -15.70
N ALA A 67 -17.96 0.08 -16.56
CA ALA A 67 -18.26 1.49 -16.33
C ALA A 67 -19.78 1.77 -16.31
N PRO A 68 -20.29 2.63 -15.39
CA PRO A 68 -21.73 2.86 -15.20
C PRO A 68 -22.48 3.36 -16.44
N ALA A 69 -21.81 4.09 -17.34
CA ALA A 69 -22.40 4.63 -18.56
C ALA A 69 -21.52 4.47 -19.82
N GLY A 70 -20.57 3.51 -19.79
CA GLY A 70 -19.62 3.27 -20.88
C GLY A 70 -18.42 4.24 -20.89
N ASN A 71 -17.94 4.61 -22.07
CA ASN A 71 -16.80 5.53 -22.20
C ASN A 71 -17.19 6.97 -21.83
N GLY A 72 -16.33 7.66 -21.10
CA GLY A 72 -16.58 9.04 -20.68
C GLY A 72 -15.68 9.47 -19.53
N THR A 73 -15.86 10.72 -19.10
CA THR A 73 -15.19 11.24 -17.90
C THR A 73 -16.18 11.27 -16.75
N TYR A 74 -15.81 10.63 -15.64
CA TYR A 74 -16.65 10.48 -14.46
C TYR A 74 -16.05 11.22 -13.27
N PRO A 75 -16.85 11.95 -12.49
CA PRO A 75 -16.38 12.57 -11.27
C PRO A 75 -16.11 11.51 -10.20
N LEU A 76 -15.08 11.72 -9.38
CA LEU A 76 -14.77 10.89 -8.23
C LEU A 76 -15.30 11.52 -6.95
N PHE A 77 -15.67 10.69 -5.98
CA PHE A 77 -16.27 11.14 -4.72
C PHE A 77 -15.37 12.09 -3.93
N ASN A 78 -14.05 11.84 -3.91
CA ASN A 78 -13.08 12.66 -3.18
C ASN A 78 -12.45 13.80 -4.03
N GLY A 79 -13.07 14.11 -5.17
CA GLY A 79 -12.59 15.14 -6.09
C GLY A 79 -11.69 14.59 -7.20
N GLY A 80 -11.66 15.29 -8.35
CA GLY A 80 -10.99 14.82 -9.55
C GLY A 80 -11.92 14.04 -10.48
N SER A 81 -11.32 13.33 -11.43
CA SER A 81 -12.06 12.62 -12.46
C SER A 81 -11.29 11.42 -13.03
N VAL A 82 -12.04 10.40 -13.45
CA VAL A 82 -11.52 9.28 -14.24
C VAL A 82 -12.03 9.34 -15.67
N THR A 83 -11.14 9.26 -16.65
CA THR A 83 -11.49 9.16 -18.07
C THR A 83 -11.43 7.70 -18.52
N VAL A 84 -12.60 7.12 -18.82
CA VAL A 84 -12.75 5.75 -19.29
C VAL A 84 -12.85 5.73 -20.81
N GLU A 85 -11.93 5.04 -21.48
CA GLU A 85 -11.84 5.02 -22.96
C GLU A 85 -12.17 3.65 -23.58
N SER A 86 -12.27 2.59 -22.78
CA SER A 86 -12.53 1.23 -23.27
C SER A 86 -13.49 0.42 -22.39
N GLY A 87 -14.37 1.10 -21.67
CA GLY A 87 -15.43 0.49 -20.85
C GLY A 87 -14.98 -0.05 -19.49
N GLY A 88 -13.66 -0.09 -19.20
CA GLY A 88 -13.11 -0.48 -17.90
C GLY A 88 -13.53 0.43 -16.75
N TRP A 89 -13.53 -0.14 -15.55
CA TRP A 89 -13.93 0.52 -14.31
C TRP A 89 -13.30 -0.19 -13.12
N PHE A 90 -13.40 0.40 -11.93
CA PHE A 90 -12.96 -0.25 -10.71
C PHE A 90 -13.63 -1.63 -10.51
N THR A 91 -12.83 -2.68 -10.36
CA THR A 91 -13.28 -4.07 -10.18
C THR A 91 -13.64 -4.38 -8.74
N SER A 92 -12.78 -4.04 -7.77
CA SER A 92 -12.93 -4.67 -6.44
C SER A 92 -12.25 -3.97 -5.28
N LEU A 93 -12.42 -2.65 -5.17
CA LEU A 93 -12.29 -1.93 -3.90
C LEU A 93 -13.64 -1.45 -3.33
N ASN A 94 -14.67 -2.30 -3.52
CA ASN A 94 -16.01 -2.29 -2.90
C ASN A 94 -17.04 -1.39 -3.62
N GLU A 95 -17.97 -2.01 -4.36
CA GLU A 95 -18.97 -1.33 -5.20
C GLU A 95 -19.95 -0.40 -4.44
N ALA A 96 -19.97 -0.46 -3.09
CA ALA A 96 -20.90 0.30 -2.28
C ALA A 96 -20.26 1.43 -1.44
N THR A 97 -18.99 1.33 -0.99
CA THR A 97 -18.35 2.31 -0.09
C THR A 97 -16.80 2.14 -0.06
N ASP A 98 -16.06 3.26 -0.17
CA ASP A 98 -14.80 3.56 0.57
C ASP A 98 -13.38 3.59 -0.06
N LEU A 99 -13.18 3.52 -1.38
CA LEU A 99 -11.88 3.99 -1.93
C LEU A 99 -11.91 5.48 -2.25
N TYR A 100 -11.24 6.28 -1.43
CA TYR A 100 -11.14 7.72 -1.61
C TYR A 100 -10.04 8.04 -2.62
N VAL A 101 -10.38 7.90 -3.91
CA VAL A 101 -9.48 8.27 -5.01
C VAL A 101 -9.67 9.73 -5.37
N SER A 102 -8.57 10.46 -5.46
CA SER A 102 -8.55 11.81 -6.02
C SER A 102 -7.44 11.99 -7.05
N GLY A 103 -7.62 12.97 -7.92
CA GLY A 103 -6.69 13.26 -9.02
C GLY A 103 -7.31 13.08 -10.40
N ASN A 104 -6.48 13.17 -11.43
CA ASN A 104 -6.89 12.95 -12.82
C ASN A 104 -6.13 11.75 -13.38
N PHE A 105 -6.87 10.72 -13.76
CA PHE A 105 -6.34 9.50 -14.37
C PHE A 105 -7.33 8.96 -15.41
N GLY A 106 -6.91 7.97 -16.17
CA GLY A 106 -7.77 7.26 -17.10
C GLY A 106 -7.71 5.76 -16.90
N ILE A 107 -8.71 5.07 -17.45
CA ILE A 107 -8.78 3.62 -17.56
C ILE A 107 -8.97 3.26 -19.02
N ARG A 108 -8.15 2.34 -19.53
CA ARG A 108 -8.16 1.92 -20.93
C ARG A 108 -7.59 0.52 -21.10
N THR A 109 -7.82 -0.04 -22.28
CA THR A 109 -7.05 -1.17 -22.81
C THR A 109 -6.23 -0.70 -24.01
N GLY A 110 -5.10 -1.36 -24.25
CA GLY A 110 -4.20 -1.10 -25.39
C GLY A 110 -3.37 0.18 -25.27
N THR A 111 -2.29 0.24 -26.05
CA THR A 111 -1.33 1.36 -26.08
C THR A 111 -1.77 2.49 -27.02
N THR A 112 -1.55 3.74 -26.59
CA THR A 112 -1.66 4.97 -27.41
C THR A 112 -0.46 5.88 -27.20
N SER A 113 -0.51 7.11 -27.74
CA SER A 113 0.54 8.11 -27.56
C SER A 113 0.62 8.70 -26.15
N TYR A 114 -0.35 8.41 -25.28
CA TYR A 114 -0.45 8.98 -23.93
C TYR A 114 -0.64 7.94 -22.82
N ALA A 115 -0.48 6.66 -23.14
CA ALA A 115 -0.50 5.55 -22.19
C ALA A 115 -0.03 4.28 -22.88
N ALA A 116 0.82 3.48 -22.22
CA ALA A 116 1.24 2.18 -22.70
C ALA A 116 0.65 1.06 -21.84
N THR A 117 0.10 0.02 -22.48
CA THR A 117 -0.34 -1.17 -21.75
C THR A 117 0.86 -1.82 -21.05
N PRO A 118 0.76 -2.14 -19.75
CA PRO A 118 1.75 -2.95 -19.07
C PRO A 118 2.08 -4.23 -19.87
N ALA A 119 3.34 -4.61 -19.96
CA ALA A 119 3.75 -5.70 -20.87
C ALA A 119 2.99 -7.02 -20.60
N GLY A 120 2.27 -7.52 -21.60
CA GLY A 120 1.53 -8.79 -21.48
C GLY A 120 0.19 -8.69 -20.76
N ASP A 121 -0.24 -7.48 -20.38
CA ASP A 121 -1.61 -7.19 -20.00
C ASP A 121 -2.48 -7.04 -21.27
N THR A 122 -3.66 -7.65 -21.25
CA THR A 122 -4.66 -7.63 -22.33
C THR A 122 -6.01 -7.09 -21.88
N THR A 123 -6.11 -6.67 -20.61
CA THR A 123 -7.31 -6.17 -19.97
C THR A 123 -7.20 -4.65 -19.79
N ASN A 124 -7.97 -4.05 -18.89
CA ASN A 124 -7.92 -2.61 -18.64
C ASN A 124 -6.89 -2.30 -17.56
N PHE A 125 -6.21 -1.18 -17.71
CA PHE A 125 -5.26 -0.66 -16.73
C PHE A 125 -5.55 0.82 -16.47
N ALA A 126 -5.10 1.30 -15.31
CA ALA A 126 -5.15 2.72 -14.99
C ALA A 126 -3.86 3.43 -15.43
N PHE A 127 -4.00 4.70 -15.83
CA PHE A 127 -2.86 5.54 -16.17
C PHE A 127 -3.06 6.98 -15.74
N ALA A 128 -1.98 7.66 -15.39
CA ALA A 128 -2.00 9.09 -15.04
C ALA A 128 -0.96 9.90 -15.84
N PRO A 129 -1.26 11.16 -16.23
CA PRO A 129 -2.58 11.78 -16.18
C PRO A 129 -3.57 11.09 -17.11
N GLY A 130 -4.86 11.30 -16.86
CA GLY A 130 -5.89 10.97 -17.85
C GLY A 130 -5.65 11.76 -19.14
N ASN A 131 -6.23 11.31 -20.25
CA ASN A 131 -6.04 11.94 -21.55
C ASN A 131 -6.39 13.45 -21.52
N GLY A 132 -5.44 14.30 -21.90
CA GLY A 132 -5.58 15.76 -21.84
C GLY A 132 -5.53 16.35 -20.44
N GLY A 133 -5.20 15.55 -19.42
CA GLY A 133 -5.01 15.98 -18.04
C GLY A 133 -3.76 16.84 -17.84
N PRO A 134 -3.69 17.59 -16.72
CA PRO A 134 -2.57 18.48 -16.43
C PRO A 134 -1.30 17.71 -16.05
N LEU A 135 -0.15 18.36 -16.21
CA LEU A 135 1.13 17.94 -15.67
C LEU A 135 1.76 19.07 -14.85
N PRO A 136 2.42 18.77 -13.71
CA PRO A 136 2.46 17.46 -13.05
C PRO A 136 1.08 17.03 -12.52
N THR A 137 0.88 15.72 -12.33
CA THR A 137 -0.34 15.18 -11.72
C THR A 137 -0.01 14.21 -10.60
N THR A 138 -0.98 14.06 -9.70
CA THR A 138 -0.94 13.08 -8.61
C THR A 138 -2.29 12.37 -8.56
N VAL A 139 -2.26 11.05 -8.41
CA VAL A 139 -3.44 10.24 -8.11
C VAL A 139 -3.27 9.70 -6.71
N ARG A 140 -4.13 10.12 -5.79
CA ARG A 140 -4.09 9.74 -4.40
C ARG A 140 -5.16 8.71 -4.12
N VAL A 141 -4.77 7.61 -3.48
CA VAL A 141 -5.68 6.56 -2.99
C VAL A 141 -5.62 6.58 -1.48
N GLU A 142 -6.74 6.91 -0.84
CA GLU A 142 -6.84 6.97 0.63
C GLU A 142 -7.75 5.89 1.19
N TYR A 143 -7.32 5.32 2.31
CA TYR A 143 -7.99 4.28 3.07
C TYR A 143 -8.38 4.71 4.48
N GLY A 144 -7.80 5.81 4.98
CA GLY A 144 -7.97 6.26 6.37
C GLY A 144 -9.39 6.66 6.75
N ASN A 145 -10.27 6.91 5.78
CA ASN A 145 -11.66 7.30 6.00
C ASN A 145 -12.65 6.13 5.83
N ASP A 146 -12.18 4.94 5.45
CA ASP A 146 -13.01 3.76 5.26
C ASP A 146 -13.37 3.10 6.62
N PRO A 147 -14.66 3.01 7.00
CA PRO A 147 -15.14 2.22 8.12
C PRO A 147 -14.58 0.80 8.24
N ASN A 148 -14.33 0.12 7.12
CA ASN A 148 -13.78 -1.24 7.06
C ASN A 148 -12.31 -1.29 7.47
N PHE A 149 -11.58 -0.18 7.36
CA PHE A 149 -10.18 -0.08 7.78
C PHE A 149 -9.99 0.54 9.17
N ILE A 150 -11.06 0.91 9.88
CA ILE A 150 -10.97 1.35 11.28
C ILE A 150 -10.46 0.20 12.16
N GLY A 151 -9.32 0.41 12.82
CA GLY A 151 -8.69 -0.61 13.66
C GLY A 151 -7.84 -1.62 12.87
N TYR A 152 -7.63 -1.37 11.57
CA TYR A 152 -6.71 -2.12 10.72
C TYR A 152 -5.57 -1.22 10.24
N ARG A 153 -4.47 -1.85 9.80
CA ARG A 153 -3.31 -1.20 9.19
C ARG A 153 -3.06 -1.83 7.84
N ILE A 154 -2.73 -1.04 6.83
CA ILE A 154 -2.21 -1.58 5.58
C ILE A 154 -0.73 -1.87 5.78
N ASN A 155 -0.38 -3.16 5.70
CA ASN A 155 1.00 -3.63 5.88
C ASN A 155 1.60 -4.16 4.58
N TYR A 156 0.85 -4.12 3.48
CA TYR A 156 1.28 -4.56 2.18
C TYR A 156 0.61 -3.76 1.07
N LEU A 157 1.40 -3.33 0.09
CA LEU A 157 0.96 -2.82 -1.21
C LEU A 157 1.68 -3.58 -2.32
N GLY A 158 0.91 -4.17 -3.22
CA GLY A 158 1.37 -4.73 -4.48
C GLY A 158 0.79 -3.93 -5.64
N LEU A 159 1.55 -3.74 -6.72
CA LEU A 159 0.99 -3.21 -7.96
C LEU A 159 1.76 -3.72 -9.18
N TYR A 160 1.05 -3.96 -10.28
CA TYR A 160 1.69 -4.17 -11.56
C TYR A 160 2.04 -2.83 -12.18
N TYR A 161 3.34 -2.50 -12.22
CA TYR A 161 3.83 -1.25 -12.71
C TYR A 161 4.41 -1.40 -14.12
N GLY A 162 3.68 -0.89 -15.12
CA GLY A 162 4.05 -0.94 -16.54
C GLY A 162 4.88 0.26 -17.01
N SER A 163 5.65 0.05 -18.08
CA SER A 163 6.41 1.09 -18.80
C SER A 163 7.10 2.13 -17.91
N ILE A 164 7.71 1.69 -16.80
CA ILE A 164 8.18 2.58 -15.73
C ILE A 164 9.10 3.66 -16.27
N ASP A 165 8.84 4.90 -15.87
CA ASP A 165 9.65 6.06 -16.21
C ASP A 165 10.35 6.68 -15.01
N ASN A 166 11.52 7.29 -15.26
CA ASN A 166 12.31 7.98 -14.23
C ASN A 166 11.58 9.18 -13.59
N TYR A 167 10.57 9.72 -14.26
CA TYR A 167 9.81 10.88 -13.80
C TYR A 167 8.55 10.51 -13.02
N ASN A 168 8.36 9.21 -12.74
CA ASN A 168 7.27 8.70 -11.94
C ASN A 168 7.73 8.33 -10.53
N ASN A 169 6.84 8.44 -9.55
CA ASN A 169 7.13 8.17 -8.15
C ASN A 169 5.89 7.69 -7.39
N ILE A 170 6.11 6.90 -6.34
CA ILE A 170 5.08 6.46 -5.40
C ILE A 170 5.41 7.05 -4.04
N ALA A 171 4.49 7.82 -3.46
CA ALA A 171 4.66 8.40 -2.13
C ALA A 171 3.66 7.83 -1.14
N PHE A 172 4.04 7.71 0.13
CA PHE A 172 3.21 7.13 1.17
C PHE A 172 2.86 8.15 2.24
N TYR A 173 1.72 7.96 2.90
CA TYR A 173 1.19 8.94 3.84
C TYR A 173 0.58 8.28 5.06
N SER A 174 0.76 8.90 6.23
CA SER A 174 0.00 8.62 7.45
C SER A 174 -0.88 9.82 7.78
N GLY A 175 -2.16 9.73 7.45
CA GLY A 175 -3.05 10.89 7.32
C GLY A 175 -2.56 11.81 6.21
N ASP A 176 -2.35 13.09 6.55
CA ASP A 176 -1.86 14.10 5.61
C ASP A 176 -0.32 14.23 5.60
N ASN A 177 0.37 13.52 6.49
CA ASN A 177 1.82 13.61 6.61
C ASN A 177 2.50 12.59 5.70
N LEU A 178 3.51 13.03 4.95
CA LEU A 178 4.39 12.14 4.19
C LEU A 178 5.01 11.13 5.17
N PHE A 179 4.84 9.86 4.86
CA PHE A 179 5.41 8.76 5.60
C PHE A 179 6.86 8.60 5.17
N ILE A 180 7.80 8.84 6.10
CA ILE A 180 9.23 8.68 5.88
C ILE A 180 9.69 7.46 6.66
N GLY A 181 10.15 6.45 5.92
CA GLY A 181 10.70 5.23 6.49
C GLY A 181 12.23 5.26 6.50
N ASP A 182 12.84 4.09 6.36
CA ASP A 182 14.26 3.92 6.09
C ASP A 182 14.50 3.26 4.71
N GLY A 183 15.76 3.00 4.38
CA GLY A 183 16.12 2.32 3.13
C GLY A 183 15.63 3.09 1.89
N ILE A 184 14.93 2.37 0.99
CA ILE A 184 14.36 2.94 -0.25
C ILE A 184 13.21 3.92 0.03
N LEU A 185 12.72 4.02 1.27
CA LEU A 185 11.67 4.96 1.67
C LEU A 185 12.19 6.12 2.53
N SER A 186 13.51 6.32 2.58
CA SER A 186 14.17 7.28 3.48
C SER A 186 13.85 8.75 3.21
N ASP A 187 13.29 9.08 2.04
CA ASP A 187 12.75 10.39 1.69
C ASP A 187 11.21 10.38 1.54
N GLY A 188 10.58 9.26 1.89
CA GLY A 188 9.13 9.02 1.80
C GLY A 188 8.60 8.74 0.39
N VAL A 189 9.48 8.52 -0.59
CA VAL A 189 9.11 8.30 -1.98
C VAL A 189 9.91 7.14 -2.57
N ILE A 190 9.25 6.26 -3.32
CA ILE A 190 9.90 5.29 -4.19
C ILE A 190 9.86 5.84 -5.61
N THR A 191 11.01 6.04 -6.22
CA THR A 191 11.11 6.57 -7.59
C THR A 191 11.13 5.45 -8.63
N GLY A 192 10.62 5.74 -9.83
CA GLY A 192 10.75 4.82 -10.97
C GLY A 192 12.21 4.52 -11.29
N ALA A 193 13.12 5.49 -11.11
CA ALA A 193 14.55 5.31 -11.31
C ALA A 193 15.16 4.25 -10.38
N GLU A 194 14.75 4.21 -9.10
CA GLU A 194 15.21 3.19 -8.15
C GLU A 194 14.72 1.79 -8.53
N ILE A 195 13.46 1.68 -8.93
CA ILE A 195 12.89 0.41 -9.39
C ILE A 195 13.63 -0.07 -10.65
N LEU A 196 13.76 0.79 -11.67
CA LEU A 196 14.46 0.47 -12.92
C LEU A 196 15.91 0.05 -12.67
N ALA A 197 16.63 0.77 -11.80
CA ALA A 197 18.01 0.42 -11.45
C ALA A 197 18.10 -0.97 -10.80
N SER A 198 17.15 -1.33 -9.93
CA SER A 198 17.12 -2.63 -9.28
C SER A 198 16.78 -3.79 -10.23
N GLN A 199 15.96 -3.51 -11.26
CA GLN A 199 15.43 -4.51 -12.19
C GLN A 199 16.18 -4.55 -13.54
N GLY A 200 17.20 -3.70 -13.71
CA GLY A 200 17.92 -3.55 -14.98
C GLY A 200 17.00 -3.05 -16.10
N GLY A 201 16.01 -2.23 -15.77
CA GLY A 201 15.04 -1.66 -16.71
C GLY A 201 15.55 -0.43 -17.46
N THR A 202 14.82 -0.06 -18.50
CA THR A 202 14.98 1.19 -19.25
C THR A 202 13.73 2.05 -19.11
N SER A 203 13.88 3.34 -18.79
CA SER A 203 12.76 4.30 -18.68
C SER A 203 11.84 4.24 -19.90
N GLY A 204 10.53 4.06 -19.67
CA GLY A 204 9.49 4.11 -20.70
C GLY A 204 9.47 2.91 -21.66
N ASN A 205 10.20 1.82 -21.36
CA ASN A 205 10.21 0.66 -22.24
C ASN A 205 8.96 -0.19 -22.03
N GLN A 206 8.13 -0.25 -23.06
CA GLN A 206 6.81 -0.91 -23.05
C GLN A 206 6.86 -2.45 -23.06
N PHE A 207 8.03 -3.06 -23.30
CA PHE A 207 8.15 -4.51 -23.48
C PHE A 207 9.20 -5.16 -22.60
N GLN A 208 10.20 -4.41 -22.16
CA GLN A 208 11.30 -4.93 -21.36
C GLN A 208 10.78 -5.39 -19.99
N PRO A 209 11.07 -6.63 -19.55
CA PRO A 209 10.62 -7.13 -18.27
C PRO A 209 11.07 -6.25 -17.08
N GLY A 210 12.28 -5.71 -17.10
CA GLY A 210 12.79 -4.82 -16.05
C GLY A 210 12.12 -3.44 -15.99
N SER A 211 11.30 -3.08 -16.99
CA SER A 211 10.50 -1.85 -17.02
C SER A 211 9.01 -2.10 -16.82
N ASN A 212 8.62 -3.37 -16.62
CA ASN A 212 7.25 -3.81 -16.43
C ASN A 212 7.26 -4.82 -15.30
N VAL A 213 7.16 -4.39 -14.05
CA VAL A 213 7.39 -5.24 -12.87
C VAL A 213 6.23 -5.20 -11.92
N TYR A 214 5.96 -6.33 -11.28
CA TYR A 214 5.10 -6.33 -10.10
C TYR A 214 5.94 -5.87 -8.92
N VAL A 215 5.53 -4.82 -8.22
CA VAL A 215 6.26 -4.27 -7.09
C VAL A 215 5.51 -4.64 -5.82
N ASN A 216 6.17 -5.38 -4.92
CA ASN A 216 5.66 -5.70 -3.60
C ASN A 216 6.33 -4.84 -2.56
N LEU A 217 5.56 -4.19 -1.70
CA LEU A 217 6.02 -3.36 -0.60
C LEU A 217 5.45 -3.90 0.70
N TYR A 218 6.32 -4.40 1.57
CA TYR A 218 5.96 -4.92 2.88
C TYR A 218 6.40 -3.93 3.95
N PHE A 219 5.44 -3.43 4.71
CA PHE A 219 5.67 -2.47 5.78
C PHE A 219 5.78 -3.21 7.11
N ASP A 220 6.73 -2.78 7.95
CA ASP A 220 6.82 -3.31 9.31
C ASP A 220 5.51 -3.05 10.06
N PRO A 221 5.04 -3.97 10.94
CA PRO A 221 3.80 -3.77 11.70
C PRO A 221 3.77 -2.52 12.60
N SER A 222 4.93 -1.95 12.91
CA SER A 222 5.06 -0.68 13.63
C SER A 222 4.89 0.56 12.75
N GLU A 223 4.86 0.38 11.43
CA GLU A 223 4.67 1.41 10.44
C GLU A 223 3.25 1.39 9.89
N VAL A 224 2.73 2.59 9.59
CA VAL A 224 1.35 2.75 9.13
C VAL A 224 1.35 3.77 8.01
N PHE A 225 0.90 3.35 6.84
CA PHE A 225 0.38 4.27 5.85
C PHE A 225 -1.14 4.10 5.75
N THR A 226 -1.81 5.22 5.48
CA THR A 226 -3.26 5.31 5.28
C THR A 226 -3.61 5.75 3.87
N ALA A 227 -2.60 6.17 3.08
CA ALA A 227 -2.76 6.54 1.69
C ALA A 227 -1.43 6.38 0.94
N PHE A 228 -1.55 6.20 -0.38
CA PHE A 228 -0.42 6.35 -1.30
C PHE A 228 -0.79 7.29 -2.45
N GLU A 229 0.23 7.88 -3.06
CA GLU A 229 0.10 8.74 -4.23
C GLU A 229 0.97 8.23 -5.36
N LEU A 230 0.35 8.06 -6.53
CA LEU A 230 1.05 7.89 -7.79
C LEU A 230 1.33 9.28 -8.36
N ARG A 231 2.59 9.63 -8.54
CA ARG A 231 3.04 10.95 -8.97
C ARG A 231 3.74 10.84 -10.31
N THR A 232 3.46 11.80 -11.19
CA THR A 232 4.19 11.90 -12.45
C THR A 232 4.31 13.34 -12.92
N THR A 233 5.43 13.63 -13.56
CA THR A 233 5.66 14.90 -14.28
C THR A 233 5.57 14.73 -15.81
N GLY A 234 5.27 13.51 -16.28
CA GLY A 234 5.19 13.15 -17.69
C GLY A 234 4.01 12.21 -17.99
N VAL A 235 3.98 11.68 -19.21
CA VAL A 235 2.93 10.77 -19.67
C VAL A 235 3.58 9.42 -20.00
N ALA A 236 3.29 8.33 -19.29
CA ALA A 236 2.33 8.20 -18.18
C ALA A 236 2.91 7.42 -17.00
N PHE A 237 2.15 7.38 -15.91
CA PHE A 237 2.27 6.37 -14.86
C PHE A 237 1.23 5.30 -15.14
N GLU A 238 1.62 4.11 -15.60
CA GLU A 238 0.69 3.01 -15.88
C GLU A 238 0.69 1.93 -14.80
N VAL A 239 -0.48 1.55 -14.31
CA VAL A 239 -0.65 0.61 -13.20
C VAL A 239 -1.85 -0.29 -13.40
N ASP A 240 -1.71 -1.54 -12.95
CA ASP A 240 -2.80 -2.50 -12.84
C ASP A 240 -2.60 -3.42 -11.61
N ASN A 241 -3.55 -4.29 -11.29
CA ASN A 241 -3.46 -5.33 -10.27
C ASN A 241 -2.94 -4.82 -8.92
N ILE A 242 -3.56 -3.74 -8.43
CA ILE A 242 -3.23 -3.14 -7.14
C ILE A 242 -3.79 -4.04 -6.05
N VAL A 243 -2.91 -4.62 -5.23
CA VAL A 243 -3.29 -5.50 -4.13
C VAL A 243 -2.90 -4.83 -2.81
N ILE A 244 -3.81 -4.80 -1.85
CA ILE A 244 -3.48 -4.44 -0.47
C ILE A 244 -3.77 -5.59 0.47
N ALA A 245 -2.99 -5.68 1.55
CA ALA A 245 -3.32 -6.52 2.68
C ALA A 245 -3.38 -5.66 3.95
N VAL A 246 -4.33 -6.00 4.81
CA VAL A 246 -4.50 -5.34 6.09
C VAL A 246 -4.37 -6.29 7.26
N SER A 247 -3.86 -5.77 8.37
CA SER A 247 -3.71 -6.48 9.63
C SER A 247 -4.37 -5.72 10.78
N PRO A 248 -4.95 -6.42 11.77
CA PRO A 248 -5.51 -5.76 12.94
C PRO A 248 -4.43 -4.96 13.69
N VAL A 249 -4.79 -3.75 14.14
CA VAL A 249 -3.98 -2.92 15.02
C VAL A 249 -3.85 -3.62 16.38
N PRO A 250 -2.65 -4.02 16.85
CA PRO A 250 -2.54 -4.56 18.21
C PRO A 250 -3.03 -3.54 19.24
N GLU A 251 -3.83 -4.01 20.21
CA GLU A 251 -4.30 -3.17 21.30
C GLU A 251 -3.10 -2.57 22.06
N PRO A 252 -3.14 -1.28 22.45
CA PRO A 252 -2.05 -0.67 23.20
C PRO A 252 -1.74 -1.47 24.46
N ALA A 253 -0.47 -1.86 24.67
CA ALA A 253 -0.03 -2.56 25.88
C ALA A 253 -0.33 -1.75 27.17
N SER A 254 -0.57 -0.45 27.04
CA SER A 254 -1.08 0.40 28.12
C SER A 254 -2.43 -0.04 28.66
N MET A 255 -3.31 -0.66 27.85
CA MET A 255 -4.59 -1.21 28.31
C MET A 255 -4.39 -2.45 29.18
N LEU A 256 -3.44 -3.33 28.81
CA LEU A 256 -3.03 -4.43 29.66
C LEU A 256 -2.41 -3.91 30.96
N LEU A 257 -1.52 -2.92 30.89
CA LEU A 257 -0.88 -2.33 32.06
C LEU A 257 -1.89 -1.62 32.98
N LEU A 258 -2.87 -0.92 32.40
CA LEU A 258 -3.98 -0.33 33.12
C LEU A 258 -4.82 -1.41 33.81
N GLY A 259 -5.16 -2.49 33.10
CA GLY A 259 -5.89 -3.62 33.66
C GLY A 259 -5.15 -4.28 34.82
N LEU A 260 -3.85 -4.55 34.65
CA LEU A 260 -2.99 -5.11 35.70
C LEU A 260 -2.82 -4.14 36.88
N GLY A 261 -2.70 -2.83 36.61
CA GLY A 261 -2.63 -1.79 37.63
C GLY A 261 -3.89 -1.73 38.48
N LEU A 262 -5.08 -1.81 37.85
CA LEU A 262 -6.37 -1.85 38.54
C LEU A 262 -6.54 -3.11 39.38
N LEU A 263 -6.13 -4.28 38.86
CA LEU A 263 -6.14 -5.53 39.62
C LEU A 263 -5.19 -5.47 40.82
N GLY A 264 -4.01 -4.86 40.66
CA GLY A 264 -3.06 -4.61 41.75
C GLY A 264 -3.67 -3.74 42.86
N LEU A 265 -4.32 -2.64 42.50
CA LEU A 265 -5.01 -1.74 43.46
C LEU A 265 -6.15 -2.45 44.20
N ALA A 266 -6.96 -3.25 43.49
CA ALA A 266 -8.02 -4.05 44.10
C ALA A 266 -7.46 -5.12 45.06
N GLY A 267 -6.34 -5.74 44.71
CA GLY A 267 -5.62 -6.69 45.56
C GLY A 267 -5.08 -6.07 46.86
N ILE A 268 -4.50 -4.87 46.77
CA ILE A 268 -4.01 -4.13 47.95
C ILE A 268 -5.17 -3.73 48.87
N ARG A 269 -6.29 -3.25 48.29
CA ARG A 269 -7.48 -2.86 49.07
C ARG A 269 -8.09 -4.02 49.85
N ARG A 270 -7.98 -5.26 49.36
CA ARG A 270 -8.44 -6.46 50.08
C ARG A 270 -7.53 -6.86 51.24
N LYS A 271 -6.24 -6.49 51.21
CA LYS A 271 -5.30 -6.77 52.32
C LYS A 271 -5.32 -5.70 53.42
N LEU A 272 -5.82 -4.51 53.13
CA LEU A 272 -5.96 -3.41 54.08
C LEU A 272 -7.29 -3.43 54.84
N LYS A 273 -8.22 -4.31 54.47
CA LYS A 273 -9.39 -4.70 55.26
C LYS A 273 -9.06 -5.95 56.06
#